data_AF-A0A820V6W4-F1
#
_entry.id   AF-A0A820V6W4-F1
#
_cell.length_a   1.000
_cell.length_b   1.000
_cell.length_c   1.000
_cell.angle_alpha   90.00
_cell.angle_beta   90.00
_cell.angle_gamma   90.00
#
_symmetry.space_group_name_H-M   'P 1'
#
loop_
_entity.id
_entity.type
_entity.pdbx_description
1 polymer ?
#
loop_
_entity_poly.entity_id
_entity_poly.type
_entity_poly.pdbx_seq_one_letter_code
_entity_poly.pdbx_strand_id
1 'polypeptide(L)'
;MLWNILLLALSWSLGQGIFFIQISITTLAATSFTNWYLATIPIGSMLFVATVWSVFLPRVILHCGYRPPFYFGALMGMIGAGLCIVATWFKLYWLLIVSATFIGGQVPCTFYYRLAGLQFSTQEFASKAIAMVTAGGCLSAFIGPEIAKLMINALPKQYSGAYLAALCECAVLLFIIRIIQFPDVKRTHNSIESISLPTSMDTNLSSNGRSILTIVRQRTFVIAAFGGFVSWSAMGI
;
A
#
# COMPACT_ATOMS: atom_id res chain seq x y z
N MET A 1 -11.70 19.56 -7.65
CA MET A 1 -11.46 18.20 -8.18
C MET A 1 -9.97 17.91 -8.33
N LEU A 2 -9.20 18.70 -9.10
CA LEU A 2 -7.76 18.49 -9.33
C LEU A 2 -6.91 18.48 -8.03
N TRP A 3 -7.23 19.35 -7.08
CA TRP A 3 -6.54 19.45 -5.78
C TRP A 3 -6.55 18.13 -4.98
N ASN A 4 -7.73 17.48 -4.89
CA ASN A 4 -7.86 16.21 -4.17
C ASN A 4 -7.11 15.07 -4.89
N ILE A 5 -7.07 15.11 -6.23
CA ILE A 5 -6.32 14.13 -7.03
C ILE A 5 -4.81 14.30 -6.79
N LEU A 6 -4.31 15.54 -6.71
CA LEU A 6 -2.91 15.82 -6.36
C LEU A 6 -2.56 15.37 -4.94
N LEU A 7 -3.43 15.61 -3.96
CA LEU A 7 -3.24 15.11 -2.59
C LEU A 7 -3.20 13.58 -2.54
N LEU A 8 -4.06 12.89 -3.30
CA LEU A 8 -4.03 11.43 -3.42
C LEU A 8 -2.78 10.92 -4.15
N ALA A 9 -2.29 11.65 -5.16
CA ALA A 9 -1.03 11.36 -5.84
C ALA A 9 0.15 11.44 -4.86
N LEU A 10 0.13 12.45 -3.98
CA LEU A 10 1.15 12.62 -2.96
C LEU A 10 1.07 11.54 -1.86
N SER A 11 -0.15 11.17 -1.42
CA SER A 11 -0.37 10.03 -0.52
C SER A 11 0.11 8.70 -1.11
N TRP A 12 -0.14 8.46 -2.41
CA TRP A 12 0.36 7.30 -3.13
C TRP A 12 1.88 7.29 -3.20
N SER A 13 2.48 8.45 -3.50
CA SER A 13 3.93 8.62 -3.54
C SER A 13 4.56 8.28 -2.18
N LEU A 14 4.09 8.92 -1.10
CA LEU A 14 4.58 8.68 0.26
C LEU A 14 4.42 7.23 0.70
N GLY A 15 3.24 6.64 0.47
CA GLY A 15 3.00 5.25 0.84
C GLY A 15 3.92 4.26 0.10
N GLN A 16 4.24 4.53 -1.16
CA GLN A 16 5.22 3.74 -1.92
C GLN A 16 6.66 4.00 -1.46
N GLY A 17 7.00 5.22 -1.04
CA GLY A 17 8.27 5.55 -0.42
C GLY A 17 8.55 4.69 0.80
N ILE A 18 7.61 4.65 1.73
CA ILE A 18 7.66 3.81 2.94
C ILE A 18 7.89 2.34 2.57
N PHE A 19 7.20 1.82 1.55
CA PHE A 19 7.35 0.45 1.09
C PHE A 19 8.77 0.15 0.56
N PHE A 20 9.35 1.05 -0.24
CA PHE A 20 10.71 0.90 -0.78
C PHE A 20 11.80 1.02 0.29
N ILE A 21 11.63 1.96 1.23
CA ILE A 21 12.49 2.09 2.41
C ILE A 21 12.49 0.76 3.17
N GLN A 22 11.31 0.16 3.37
CA GLN A 22 11.18 -1.08 4.12
C GLN A 22 11.85 -2.28 3.47
N ILE A 23 11.64 -2.50 2.16
CA ILE A 23 12.28 -3.62 1.47
C ILE A 23 13.80 -3.51 1.52
N SER A 24 14.32 -2.30 1.34
CA SER A 24 15.77 -2.05 1.30
C SER A 24 16.41 -2.24 2.69
N ILE A 25 15.89 -1.55 3.71
CA ILE A 25 16.55 -1.47 5.01
C ILE A 25 16.19 -2.63 5.93
N THR A 26 14.96 -3.14 5.87
CA THR A 26 14.55 -4.23 6.77
C THR A 26 15.34 -5.50 6.49
N THR A 27 15.68 -5.77 5.23
CA THR A 27 16.54 -6.89 4.85
C THR A 27 17.96 -6.71 5.39
N LEU A 28 18.55 -5.52 5.23
CA LEU A 28 19.88 -5.18 5.77
C LEU A 28 19.91 -5.24 7.32
N ALA A 29 18.90 -4.68 7.98
CA ALA A 29 18.76 -4.73 9.43
C ALA A 29 18.60 -6.18 9.92
N ALA A 30 17.82 -7.00 9.22
CA ALA A 30 17.64 -8.42 9.58
C ALA A 30 18.96 -9.20 9.47
N THR A 31 19.76 -9.02 8.40
CA THR A 31 21.10 -9.65 8.30
C THR A 31 22.06 -9.19 9.39
N SER A 32 21.87 -7.98 9.93
CA SER A 32 22.71 -7.44 11.02
C SER A 32 22.35 -8.01 12.39
N PHE A 33 21.14 -8.57 12.56
CA PHE A 33 20.62 -9.06 13.85
C PHE A 33 20.66 -10.60 13.96
N THR A 34 20.74 -11.33 12.84
CA THR A 34 20.69 -12.80 12.83
C THR A 34 21.43 -13.39 11.62
N ASN A 35 21.37 -14.70 11.45
CA ASN A 35 21.94 -15.42 10.30
C ASN A 35 21.19 -15.10 8.99
N TRP A 36 21.91 -15.19 7.86
CA TRP A 36 21.40 -14.95 6.50
C TRP A 36 20.09 -15.66 6.17
N TYR A 37 19.90 -16.90 6.66
CA TYR A 37 18.68 -17.69 6.43
C TYR A 37 17.41 -17.07 7.02
N LEU A 38 17.53 -16.26 8.07
CA LEU A 38 16.39 -15.61 8.72
C LEU A 38 16.13 -14.19 8.19
N ALA A 39 16.98 -13.65 7.31
CA ALA A 39 16.86 -12.28 6.84
C ALA A 39 15.58 -11.98 6.04
N THR A 40 14.97 -13.00 5.42
CA THR A 40 13.79 -12.86 4.56
C THR A 40 12.46 -12.95 5.31
N ILE A 41 12.46 -13.49 6.54
CA ILE A 41 11.23 -13.70 7.33
C ILE A 41 10.48 -12.40 7.60
N PRO A 42 11.12 -11.27 7.97
CA PRO A 42 10.38 -10.03 8.23
C PRO A 42 9.70 -9.45 6.99
N ILE A 43 10.36 -9.52 5.83
CA ILE A 43 9.74 -9.12 4.56
C ILE A 43 8.59 -10.08 4.21
N GLY A 44 8.80 -11.38 4.42
CA GLY A 44 7.77 -12.39 4.20
C GLY A 44 6.52 -12.16 5.05
N SER A 45 6.68 -11.83 6.34
CA SER A 45 5.55 -11.53 7.23
C SER A 45 4.80 -10.27 6.82
N MET A 46 5.52 -9.22 6.41
CA MET A 46 4.93 -7.99 5.88
C MET A 46 4.06 -8.26 4.64
N LEU A 47 4.57 -9.03 3.68
CA LEU A 47 3.84 -9.39 2.46
C LEU A 47 2.65 -10.31 2.73
N PHE A 48 2.81 -11.26 3.66
CA PHE A 48 1.73 -12.16 4.05
C PHE A 48 0.54 -11.38 4.62
N VAL A 49 0.80 -10.45 5.55
CA VAL A 49 -0.24 -9.60 6.14
C VAL A 49 -0.86 -8.68 5.10
N ALA A 50 -0.04 -8.08 4.23
CA ALA A 50 -0.52 -7.25 3.13
C ALA A 50 -1.49 -8.01 2.22
N THR A 51 -1.16 -9.26 1.90
CA THR A 51 -1.99 -10.15 1.06
C THR A 51 -3.31 -10.48 1.74
N VAL A 52 -3.25 -10.91 3.02
CA VAL A 52 -4.45 -11.22 3.80
C VAL A 52 -5.36 -9.99 3.88
N TRP A 53 -4.82 -8.84 4.27
CA TRP A 53 -5.59 -7.60 4.41
C TRP A 53 -6.14 -7.09 3.08
N SER A 54 -5.43 -7.28 1.97
CA SER A 54 -5.91 -6.91 0.63
C SER A 54 -7.21 -7.61 0.25
N VAL A 55 -7.48 -8.82 0.76
CA VAL A 55 -8.74 -9.55 0.50
C VAL A 55 -9.91 -8.92 1.28
N PHE A 56 -9.66 -8.43 2.49
CA PHE A 56 -10.69 -7.84 3.37
C PHE A 56 -10.97 -6.37 3.06
N LEU A 57 -9.94 -5.62 2.69
CA LEU A 57 -9.97 -4.18 2.49
C LEU A 57 -11.11 -3.67 1.57
N PRO A 58 -11.39 -4.25 0.38
CA PRO A 58 -12.50 -3.78 -0.44
C PRO A 58 -13.86 -3.94 0.25
N ARG A 59 -14.07 -4.97 1.07
CA ARG A 59 -15.32 -5.12 1.84
C ARG A 59 -15.46 -3.99 2.86
N VAL A 60 -14.37 -3.63 3.54
CA VAL A 60 -14.35 -2.51 4.50
C VAL A 60 -14.64 -1.19 3.80
N ILE A 61 -14.04 -0.95 2.63
CA ILE A 61 -14.28 0.26 1.83
C ILE A 61 -15.74 0.35 1.38
N LEU A 62 -16.36 -0.77 0.99
CA LEU A 62 -17.77 -0.79 0.58
C LEU A 62 -18.73 -0.46 1.74
N HIS A 63 -18.44 -0.91 2.96
CA HIS A 63 -19.33 -0.70 4.11
C HIS A 63 -19.06 0.62 4.85
N CYS A 64 -17.80 1.00 5.01
CA CYS A 64 -17.38 2.13 5.84
C CYS A 64 -16.86 3.34 5.02
N GLY A 65 -16.78 3.21 3.69
CA GLY A 65 -16.18 4.21 2.82
C GLY A 65 -14.65 4.18 2.80
N TYR A 66 -14.05 5.12 2.06
CA TYR A 66 -12.60 5.19 1.86
C TYR A 66 -11.84 5.78 3.06
N ARG A 67 -12.48 6.61 3.89
CA ARG A 67 -11.79 7.35 4.94
C ARG A 67 -11.27 6.44 6.07
N PRO A 68 -12.07 5.60 6.75
CA PRO A 68 -11.59 4.78 7.87
C PRO A 68 -10.40 3.86 7.53
N PRO A 69 -10.40 3.08 6.43
CA PRO A 69 -9.28 2.19 6.14
C PRO A 69 -7.97 2.91 5.82
N PHE A 70 -8.02 4.12 5.26
CA PHE A 70 -6.83 4.92 5.00
C PHE A 70 -6.21 5.47 6.28
N TYR A 71 -7.03 5.97 7.20
CA TYR A 71 -6.55 6.34 8.53
C TYR A 71 -5.95 5.15 9.28
N PHE A 72 -6.63 4.00 9.25
CA PHE A 72 -6.14 2.80 9.91
C PHE A 72 -4.81 2.32 9.32
N GLY A 73 -4.69 2.32 7.99
CA GLY A 73 -3.45 1.95 7.30
C GLY A 73 -2.28 2.86 7.69
N ALA A 74 -2.50 4.18 7.71
CA ALA A 74 -1.45 5.13 8.07
C ALA A 74 -1.08 5.07 9.57
N LEU A 75 -2.03 4.75 10.46
CA LEU A 75 -1.75 4.47 11.88
C LEU A 75 -0.93 3.19 12.07
N MET A 76 -1.30 2.10 11.38
CA MET A 76 -0.54 0.84 11.39
C MET A 76 0.89 1.06 10.89
N GLY A 77 1.06 1.85 9.83
CA GLY A 77 2.35 2.28 9.32
C GLY A 77 3.19 3.04 10.33
N MET A 78 2.59 4.02 11.01
CA MET A 78 3.27 4.84 12.03
C MET A 78 3.70 3.99 13.23
N ILE A 79 2.82 3.11 13.73
CA ILE A 79 3.14 2.17 14.81
C ILE A 79 4.27 1.23 14.39
N GLY A 80 4.18 0.67 13.18
CA GLY A 80 5.18 -0.22 12.64
C GLY A 80 6.55 0.45 12.50
N ALA A 81 6.62 1.65 11.92
CA ALA A 81 7.87 2.41 11.79
C ALA A 81 8.48 2.74 13.17
N GLY A 82 7.65 3.14 14.14
CA GLY A 82 8.09 3.35 15.53
C GLY A 82 8.67 2.09 16.16
N LEU A 83 8.01 0.95 15.98
CA LEU A 83 8.50 -0.35 16.45
C LEU A 83 9.80 -0.76 15.74
N CYS A 84 9.99 -0.44 14.46
CA CYS A 84 11.26 -0.70 13.76
C CYS A 84 12.44 0.08 14.37
N ILE A 85 12.21 1.34 14.78
CA ILE A 85 13.23 2.16 15.45
C ILE A 85 13.65 1.49 16.77
N VAL A 86 12.66 1.08 17.58
CA VAL A 86 12.89 0.37 18.86
C VAL A 86 13.61 -0.96 18.62
N ALA A 87 13.15 -1.76 17.65
CA ALA A 87 13.77 -3.03 17.29
C ALA A 87 15.24 -2.87 16.89
N THR A 88 15.55 -1.81 16.14
CA THR A 88 16.92 -1.50 15.71
C THR A 88 17.80 -1.03 16.86
N TRP A 89 17.24 -0.24 17.78
CA TRP A 89 17.96 0.23 18.96
C TRP A 89 18.33 -0.90 19.91
N PHE A 90 17.42 -1.85 20.16
CA PHE A 90 17.67 -2.98 21.06
C PHE A 90 18.18 -4.24 20.35
N LYS A 91 18.35 -4.20 19.02
CA LYS A 91 18.72 -5.35 18.17
C LYS A 91 17.80 -6.57 18.39
N LEU A 92 16.50 -6.32 18.53
CA LEU A 92 15.49 -7.35 18.79
C LEU A 92 14.88 -7.85 17.48
N TYR A 93 15.32 -9.04 17.04
CA TYR A 93 14.87 -9.64 15.80
C TYR A 93 13.36 -9.93 15.77
N TRP A 94 12.79 -10.48 16.85
CA TRP A 94 11.35 -10.77 16.93
C TRP A 94 10.49 -9.50 16.86
N LEU A 95 10.96 -8.42 17.48
CA LEU A 95 10.27 -7.13 17.43
C LEU A 95 10.30 -6.56 16.02
N LEU A 96 11.36 -6.83 15.25
CA LEU A 96 11.46 -6.44 13.85
C LEU A 96 10.41 -7.19 13.00
N ILE A 97 10.17 -8.48 13.21
CA ILE A 97 9.09 -9.22 12.52
C ILE A 97 7.71 -8.64 12.85
N VAL A 98 7.46 -8.34 14.13
CA VAL A 98 6.20 -7.73 14.57
C VAL A 98 6.02 -6.36 13.91
N SER A 99 7.07 -5.53 13.90
CA SER A 99 7.01 -4.22 13.25
C SER A 99 6.71 -4.31 11.74
N ALA A 100 7.32 -5.28 11.04
CA ALA A 100 7.09 -5.52 9.62
C ALA A 100 5.65 -5.99 9.34
N THR A 101 5.07 -6.76 10.27
CA THR A 101 3.67 -7.19 10.22
C THR A 101 2.71 -6.00 10.26
N PHE A 102 2.95 -5.02 11.15
CA PHE A 102 2.15 -3.78 11.23
C PHE A 102 2.23 -2.97 9.93
N ILE A 103 3.44 -2.81 9.39
CA ILE A 103 3.65 -2.12 8.12
C ILE A 103 2.95 -2.84 6.96
N GLY A 104 2.91 -4.17 7.00
CA GLY A 104 2.16 -4.98 6.04
C GLY A 104 0.69 -4.57 5.92
N GLY A 105 0.06 -4.10 7.01
CA GLY A 105 -1.31 -3.58 6.98
C GLY A 105 -1.47 -2.26 6.21
N GLN A 106 -0.43 -1.42 6.14
CA GLN A 106 -0.46 -0.15 5.41
C GLN A 106 -0.40 -0.35 3.89
N VAL A 107 0.37 -1.34 3.42
CA VAL A 107 0.64 -1.59 2.00
C VAL A 107 -0.63 -1.66 1.14
N PRO A 108 -1.58 -2.56 1.40
CA PRO A 108 -2.84 -2.64 0.66
C PRO A 108 -3.66 -1.34 0.74
N CYS A 109 -3.71 -0.65 1.89
CA CYS A 109 -4.40 0.65 1.98
C CYS A 109 -3.79 1.67 1.03
N THR A 110 -2.46 1.67 0.88
CA THR A 110 -1.75 2.52 -0.07
C THR A 110 -2.13 2.17 -1.52
N PHE A 111 -2.18 0.88 -1.86
CA PHE A 111 -2.58 0.41 -3.19
C PHE A 111 -4.00 0.83 -3.62
N TYR A 112 -4.85 1.22 -2.67
CA TYR A 112 -6.19 1.74 -2.94
C TYR A 112 -6.26 3.26 -3.18
N TYR A 113 -5.21 4.06 -2.93
CA TYR A 113 -5.27 5.52 -3.21
C TYR A 113 -5.46 5.83 -4.69
N ARG A 114 -4.85 5.05 -5.59
CA ARG A 114 -5.07 5.20 -7.05
C ARG A 114 -6.53 4.96 -7.46
N LEU A 115 -7.22 4.06 -6.75
CA LEU A 115 -8.63 3.75 -7.00
C LEU A 115 -9.55 4.79 -6.35
N ALA A 116 -9.15 5.35 -5.20
CA ALA A 116 -9.88 6.46 -4.57
C ALA A 116 -9.91 7.72 -5.44
N GLY A 117 -8.87 7.94 -6.27
CA GLY A 117 -8.83 9.04 -7.23
C GLY A 117 -10.01 9.06 -8.21
N LEU A 118 -10.55 7.88 -8.54
CA LEU A 118 -11.71 7.73 -9.43
C LEU A 118 -12.96 8.44 -8.89
N GLN A 119 -13.10 8.57 -7.57
CA GLN A 119 -14.25 9.22 -6.96
C GLN A 119 -14.31 10.73 -7.22
N PHE A 120 -13.17 11.33 -7.60
CA PHE A 120 -13.03 12.76 -7.80
C PHE A 120 -12.94 13.16 -9.29
N SER A 121 -12.96 12.19 -10.20
CA SER A 121 -12.89 12.38 -11.65
C SER A 121 -14.19 11.95 -12.32
N THR A 122 -14.58 12.64 -13.41
CA THR A 122 -15.63 12.13 -14.32
C THR A 122 -15.11 10.93 -15.11
N GLN A 123 -16.03 10.12 -15.64
CA GLN A 123 -15.70 8.84 -16.31
C GLN A 123 -14.71 9.00 -17.48
N GLU A 124 -14.77 10.12 -18.21
CA GLU A 124 -13.85 10.45 -19.31
C GLU A 124 -12.42 10.76 -18.82
N PHE A 125 -12.26 11.28 -17.60
CA PHE A 125 -10.97 11.66 -17.02
C PHE A 125 -10.43 10.64 -16.00
N ALA A 126 -11.17 9.55 -15.74
CA ALA A 126 -10.81 8.49 -14.80
C ALA A 126 -9.44 7.87 -15.08
N SER A 127 -9.19 7.49 -16.34
CA SER A 127 -7.91 6.91 -16.77
C SER A 127 -6.74 7.89 -16.54
N LYS A 128 -6.95 9.17 -16.87
CA LYS A 128 -5.94 10.22 -16.68
C LYS A 128 -5.66 10.50 -15.20
N ALA A 129 -6.69 10.44 -14.36
CA ALA A 129 -6.54 10.60 -12.92
C ALA A 129 -5.72 9.46 -12.28
N ILE A 130 -6.02 8.20 -12.63
CA ILE A 130 -5.23 7.05 -12.17
C ILE A 130 -3.78 7.17 -12.62
N ALA A 131 -3.55 7.52 -13.90
CA ALA A 131 -2.20 7.70 -14.43
C ALA A 131 -1.42 8.78 -13.67
N MET A 132 -2.07 9.91 -13.36
CA MET A 132 -1.47 11.01 -12.60
C MET A 132 -1.11 10.60 -11.17
N VAL A 133 -1.97 9.84 -10.49
CA VAL A 133 -1.69 9.33 -9.13
C VAL A 133 -0.55 8.32 -9.16
N THR A 134 -0.57 7.40 -10.13
CA THR A 134 0.42 6.34 -10.25
C THR A 134 1.79 6.89 -10.63
N ALA A 135 1.85 7.95 -11.45
CA ALA A 135 3.08 8.66 -11.79
C ALA A 135 3.82 9.21 -10.56
N GLY A 136 3.09 9.63 -9.52
CA GLY A 136 3.69 10.02 -8.23
C GLY A 136 4.46 8.89 -7.54
N GLY A 137 4.03 7.63 -7.74
CA GLY A 137 4.74 6.46 -7.22
C GLY A 137 6.05 6.17 -7.96
N CYS A 138 6.09 6.44 -9.27
CA CYS A 138 7.33 6.34 -10.05
C CYS A 138 8.38 7.31 -9.54
N LEU A 139 7.99 8.55 -9.20
CA LEU A 139 8.90 9.53 -8.62
C LEU A 139 9.43 9.06 -7.25
N SER A 140 8.56 8.46 -6.43
CA SER A 140 8.96 7.90 -5.15
C SER A 140 9.92 6.72 -5.26
N ALA A 141 9.93 5.98 -6.37
CA ALA A 141 10.84 4.85 -6.55
C ALA A 141 12.31 5.29 -6.62
N PHE A 142 12.58 6.51 -7.11
CA PHE A 142 13.92 7.09 -7.11
C PHE A 142 14.21 7.79 -5.78
N ILE A 143 13.25 8.55 -5.26
CA ILE A 143 13.46 9.39 -4.08
C ILE A 143 13.51 8.55 -2.79
N GLY A 144 12.65 7.54 -2.63
CA GLY A 144 12.51 6.76 -1.41
C GLY A 144 13.82 6.07 -0.98
N PRO A 145 14.44 5.23 -1.84
CA PRO A 145 15.71 4.57 -1.53
C PRO A 145 16.86 5.55 -1.30
N GLU A 146 16.90 6.68 -2.01
CA GLU A 146 17.94 7.70 -1.82
C GLU A 146 17.82 8.41 -0.47
N ILE A 147 16.60 8.80 -0.06
CA ILE A 147 16.34 9.34 1.29
C ILE A 147 16.75 8.31 2.34
N ALA A 148 16.37 7.04 2.15
CA ALA A 148 16.77 5.95 3.02
C ALA A 148 18.29 5.89 3.19
N LYS A 149 19.05 5.85 2.09
CA LYS A 149 20.53 5.78 2.13
C LYS A 149 21.15 6.97 2.86
N LEU A 150 20.70 8.19 2.56
CA LEU A 150 21.15 9.41 3.22
C LEU A 150 20.89 9.36 4.74
N MET A 151 19.75 8.81 5.14
CA MET A 151 19.31 8.76 6.53
C MET A 151 19.85 7.56 7.32
N ILE A 152 20.48 6.56 6.68
CA ILE A 152 21.07 5.40 7.38
C ILE A 152 22.14 5.84 8.40
N ASN A 153 22.95 6.83 8.04
CA ASN A 153 24.05 7.35 8.87
C ASN A 153 23.69 8.63 9.64
N ALA A 154 22.47 9.15 9.48
CA ALA A 154 22.04 10.39 10.14
C ALA A 154 21.90 10.25 11.66
N LEU A 155 21.74 9.01 12.16
CA LEU A 155 21.69 8.71 13.59
C LEU A 155 22.84 7.80 14.02
N PRO A 156 23.26 7.86 15.31
CA PRO A 156 24.38 7.08 15.83
C PRO A 156 24.15 5.55 15.77
N LYS A 157 22.91 5.10 15.63
CA LYS A 157 22.57 3.68 15.42
C LYS A 157 22.22 3.44 13.96
N GLN A 158 23.00 2.59 13.28
CA GLN A 158 22.78 2.20 11.88
C GLN A 158 21.31 1.81 11.65
N TYR A 159 20.74 2.22 10.51
CA TYR A 159 19.35 1.99 10.06
C TYR A 159 18.25 2.79 10.78
N SER A 160 18.46 3.24 12.02
CA SER A 160 17.41 3.93 12.78
C SER A 160 16.93 5.23 12.14
N GLY A 161 17.82 5.96 11.44
CA GLY A 161 17.45 7.20 10.77
C GLY A 161 16.58 7.00 9.55
N ALA A 162 16.71 5.87 8.85
CA ALA A 162 15.84 5.58 7.73
C ALA A 162 14.43 5.14 8.18
N TYR A 163 14.32 4.42 9.31
CA TYR A 163 13.01 4.17 9.94
C TYR A 163 12.38 5.45 10.50
N LEU A 164 13.18 6.42 10.93
CA LEU A 164 12.69 7.75 11.30
C LEU A 164 12.13 8.50 10.10
N ALA A 165 12.78 8.42 8.93
CA ALA A 165 12.23 8.95 7.69
C ALA A 165 10.88 8.31 7.34
N ALA A 166 10.77 6.98 7.43
CA ALA A 166 9.49 6.28 7.25
C ALA A 166 8.41 6.73 8.25
N LEU A 167 8.78 6.96 9.52
CA LEU A 167 7.86 7.48 10.53
C LEU A 167 7.37 8.89 10.18
N CYS A 168 8.27 9.77 9.71
CA CYS A 168 7.92 11.10 9.24
C CYS A 168 7.00 11.04 8.01
N GLU A 169 7.27 10.17 7.04
CA GLU A 169 6.39 9.95 5.87
C GLU A 169 5.00 9.47 6.30
N CYS A 170 4.90 8.55 7.26
CA CYS A 170 3.62 8.11 7.85
C CYS A 170 2.87 9.26 8.51
N ALA A 171 3.57 10.13 9.25
CA ALA A 171 2.95 11.27 9.92
C ALA A 171 2.43 12.31 8.90
N VAL A 172 3.21 12.59 7.86
CA VAL A 172 2.80 13.46 6.75
C VAL A 172 1.60 12.85 6.01
N LEU A 173 1.61 11.54 5.75
CA LEU A 173 0.50 10.82 5.15
C LEU A 173 -0.78 10.94 5.99
N LEU A 174 -0.71 10.76 7.31
CA LEU A 174 -1.85 10.96 8.22
C LEU A 174 -2.39 12.39 8.15
N PHE A 175 -1.49 13.39 8.07
CA PHE A 175 -1.88 14.79 7.95
C PHE A 175 -2.58 15.09 6.61
N ILE A 176 -2.11 14.50 5.51
CA ILE A 176 -2.76 14.67 4.21
C ILE A 176 -4.15 14.02 4.18
N ILE A 177 -4.29 12.82 4.75
CA ILE A 177 -5.59 12.13 4.85
C ILE A 177 -6.58 12.94 5.72
N ARG A 178 -6.10 13.75 6.68
CA ARG A 178 -6.92 14.74 7.41
C ARG A 178 -7.48 15.84 6.52
N ILE A 179 -6.72 16.28 5.53
CA ILE A 179 -7.09 17.38 4.63
C ILE A 179 -8.02 16.88 3.51
N ILE A 180 -7.86 15.62 3.07
CA ILE A 180 -8.68 15.06 1.99
C ILE A 180 -10.13 14.90 2.47
N GLN A 181 -11.03 15.63 1.82
CA GLN A 181 -12.47 15.48 1.98
C GLN A 181 -12.95 14.33 1.08
N PHE A 182 -13.17 13.16 1.67
CA PHE A 182 -13.80 12.03 0.99
C PHE A 182 -15.32 12.27 0.84
N PRO A 183 -15.89 12.13 -0.37
CA PRO A 183 -17.33 12.16 -0.55
C PRO A 183 -17.98 10.96 0.16
N ASP A 184 -19.21 11.18 0.65
CA ASP A 184 -19.92 10.24 1.50
C ASP A 184 -20.23 8.90 0.81
N VAL A 185 -20.37 7.83 1.61
CA VAL A 185 -20.45 6.42 1.20
C VAL A 185 -21.54 6.17 0.13
N LYS A 186 -22.63 6.96 0.15
CA LYS A 186 -23.77 6.83 -0.76
C LYS A 186 -23.45 7.04 -2.24
N ARG A 187 -22.39 7.80 -2.59
CA ARG A 187 -22.00 8.02 -4.00
C ARG A 187 -21.13 6.89 -4.56
N THR A 188 -20.50 6.09 -3.69
CA THR A 188 -19.55 5.03 -4.05
C THR A 188 -20.25 3.88 -4.78
N HIS A 189 -21.48 3.54 -4.39
CA HIS A 189 -22.27 2.49 -5.05
C HIS A 189 -22.57 2.85 -6.51
N ASN A 190 -23.01 4.09 -6.77
CA ASN A 190 -23.36 4.56 -8.12
C ASN A 190 -22.11 4.80 -9.01
N SER A 191 -20.95 5.12 -8.43
CA SER A 191 -19.71 5.37 -9.17
C SER A 191 -19.04 4.07 -9.65
N ILE A 192 -19.13 2.99 -8.86
CA ILE A 192 -18.61 1.68 -9.24
C ILE A 192 -19.55 0.99 -10.25
N GLU A 193 -20.86 1.23 -10.13
CA GLU A 193 -21.86 0.74 -11.09
C GLU A 193 -21.73 1.41 -12.47
N SER A 194 -21.41 2.72 -12.50
CA SER A 194 -21.21 3.49 -13.75
C SER A 194 -19.87 3.25 -14.44
N ILE A 195 -18.83 2.82 -13.71
CA ILE A 195 -17.51 2.44 -14.25
C ILE A 195 -17.39 0.90 -14.29
N SER A 196 -18.47 0.22 -14.67
CA SER A 196 -18.34 -1.11 -15.23
C SER A 196 -17.72 -0.98 -16.63
N LEU A 197 -16.61 -1.69 -16.79
CA LEU A 197 -15.78 -1.98 -17.97
C LEU A 197 -16.47 -1.84 -19.35
N PRO A 198 -15.69 -1.58 -20.42
CA PRO A 198 -16.19 -1.44 -21.79
C PRO A 198 -17.13 -2.57 -22.17
N THR A 199 -18.24 -2.16 -22.79
CA THR A 199 -19.37 -2.94 -23.27
C THR A 199 -18.92 -4.05 -24.24
N SER A 200 -18.46 -5.18 -23.72
CA SER A 200 -18.41 -6.46 -24.46
C SER A 200 -18.27 -7.66 -23.52
N MET A 201 -19.14 -7.80 -22.52
CA MET A 201 -19.45 -9.10 -21.93
C MET A 201 -20.79 -9.04 -21.18
N ASP A 202 -21.81 -9.49 -21.88
CA ASP A 202 -23.18 -9.86 -21.47
C ASP A 202 -23.69 -9.36 -20.11
N THR A 203 -24.59 -8.40 -20.26
CA THR A 203 -25.67 -7.99 -19.35
C THR A 203 -26.37 -9.19 -18.72
N ASN A 204 -26.05 -9.49 -17.47
CA ASN A 204 -26.94 -10.12 -16.48
C ASN A 204 -26.38 -9.81 -15.09
N LEU A 205 -26.57 -8.57 -14.64
CA LEU A 205 -26.41 -8.15 -13.25
C LEU A 205 -27.57 -8.73 -12.45
N SER A 206 -27.46 -10.02 -12.08
CA SER A 206 -28.24 -10.55 -10.97
C SER A 206 -27.61 -10.10 -9.66
N SER A 207 -28.47 -9.60 -8.79
CA SER A 207 -28.26 -8.98 -7.48
C SER A 207 -27.74 -9.92 -6.39
N ASN A 208 -26.76 -10.76 -6.73
CA ASN A 208 -25.99 -11.53 -5.75
C ASN A 208 -24.58 -11.73 -6.32
N GLY A 209 -23.58 -11.14 -5.65
CA GLY A 209 -22.20 -11.15 -6.11
C GLY A 209 -21.76 -12.57 -6.49
N ARG A 210 -21.28 -12.76 -7.72
CA ARG A 210 -20.78 -14.05 -8.22
C ARG A 210 -19.84 -14.67 -7.18
N SER A 211 -20.10 -15.93 -6.80
CA SER A 211 -19.31 -16.64 -5.79
C SER A 211 -17.82 -16.58 -6.14
N ILE A 212 -16.97 -16.27 -5.15
CA ILE A 212 -15.51 -16.18 -5.31
C ILE A 212 -14.96 -17.45 -5.99
N LEU A 213 -15.57 -18.62 -5.70
CA LEU A 213 -15.19 -19.89 -6.28
C LEU A 213 -15.46 -19.95 -7.81
N THR A 214 -16.50 -19.27 -8.27
CA THR A 214 -16.81 -19.15 -9.70
C THR A 214 -15.78 -18.27 -10.42
N ILE A 215 -15.25 -17.23 -9.76
CA ILE A 215 -14.22 -16.34 -10.33
C ILE A 215 -12.87 -17.06 -10.43
N VAL A 216 -12.46 -17.77 -9.37
CA VAL A 216 -11.18 -18.50 -9.33
C VAL A 216 -11.10 -19.58 -10.42
N ARG A 217 -12.25 -20.16 -10.79
CA ARG A 217 -12.35 -21.20 -11.81
C ARG A 217 -12.28 -20.68 -13.26
N GLN A 218 -12.29 -19.36 -13.48
CA GLN A 218 -12.19 -18.78 -14.82
C GLN A 218 -10.74 -18.82 -15.34
N ARG A 219 -10.54 -19.26 -16.58
CA ARG A 219 -9.20 -19.32 -17.22
C ARG A 219 -8.50 -17.95 -17.24
N THR A 220 -9.25 -16.88 -17.49
CA THR A 220 -8.71 -15.52 -17.49
C THR A 220 -8.14 -15.11 -16.14
N PHE A 221 -8.80 -15.50 -15.04
CA PHE A 221 -8.32 -15.22 -13.68
C PHE A 221 -7.04 -16.00 -13.39
N VAL A 222 -6.99 -17.29 -13.74
CA VAL A 222 -5.81 -18.12 -13.54
C VAL A 222 -4.60 -17.55 -14.31
N ILE A 223 -4.78 -17.19 -15.58
CA ILE A 223 -3.71 -16.60 -16.40
C ILE A 223 -3.24 -15.27 -15.81
N ALA A 224 -4.16 -14.39 -15.39
CA ALA A 224 -3.81 -13.11 -14.78
C ALA A 224 -3.09 -13.29 -13.42
N ALA A 225 -3.53 -14.25 -12.60
CA ALA A 225 -2.92 -14.55 -11.31
C ALA A 225 -1.50 -15.11 -11.47
N PHE A 226 -1.29 -16.05 -12.39
CA PHE A 226 0.04 -16.56 -12.71
C PHE A 226 0.95 -15.47 -13.28
N GLY A 227 0.45 -14.66 -14.21
CA GLY A 227 1.21 -13.54 -14.76
C GLY A 227 1.63 -12.53 -13.69
N GLY A 228 0.72 -12.20 -12.76
CA GLY A 228 1.01 -11.35 -11.61
C GLY A 228 2.07 -11.96 -10.68
N PHE A 229 1.94 -13.25 -10.36
CA PHE A 229 2.89 -13.96 -9.51
C PHE A 229 4.30 -14.00 -10.12
N VAL A 230 4.40 -14.30 -11.42
CA VAL A 230 5.68 -14.31 -12.15
C VAL A 230 6.29 -12.92 -12.20
N SER A 231 5.49 -11.89 -12.53
CA SER A 231 5.97 -10.50 -12.57
C SER A 231 6.49 -10.04 -11.22
N TRP A 232 5.81 -10.39 -10.13
CA TRP A 232 6.21 -9.99 -8.78
C TRP A 232 7.43 -10.77 -8.29
N SER A 233 7.53 -12.06 -8.63
CA SER A 233 8.70 -12.89 -8.30
C SER A 233 9.95 -12.41 -9.04
N ALA A 234 9.81 -11.97 -10.29
CA ALA A 234 10.91 -11.40 -11.07
C ALA A 234 11.46 -10.09 -10.50
N MET A 235 10.67 -9.33 -9.73
CA MET A 235 11.15 -8.11 -9.04
C MET A 235 11.94 -8.41 -7.75
N GLY A 236 11.84 -9.62 -7.21
CA GLY A 236 12.46 -10.00 -5.93
C GLY A 236 13.82 -10.72 -6.04
N ILE A 237 14.32 -10.93 -7.26
CA ILE A 237 15.62 -11.54 -7.57
C ILE A 237 16.59 -10.43 -7.97
#